data_AF-J7L3M5-F1
#
_entry.id   AF-J7L3M5-F1
#
_cell.length_a   1.000
_cell.length_b   1.000
_cell.length_c   1.000
_cell.angle_alpha   90.00
_cell.angle_beta   90.00
_cell.angle_gamma   90.00
#
_symmetry.space_group_name_H-M   'P 1'
#
loop_
_entity.id
_entity.type
_entity.pdbx_description
1 polymer ?
#
loop_
_entity_poly.entity_id
_entity_poly.type
_entity_poly.pdbx_seq_one_letter_code
_entity_poly.pdbx_strand_id
1 'polypeptide(L)'
;MKPSMKMIIALREGLEPALAANAAAVLGLAMGGRLEDSVAADGKDASGNVHAGLNPHPVPTLTASADLLRELHEKASAREDIVTVGFNEVARRSRTYEEYETALAATPTSEIDHVGLAFFGPRNAITRLTKRLPCWLESRAIEGRGMAQGRSPRRAGAQPGVVVLPR
;
A
#
# COMPACT_ATOMS: atom_id res chain seq x y z
N MET A 1 28.99 -11.63 -7.77
CA MET A 1 27.64 -11.35 -8.29
C MET A 1 27.02 -10.28 -7.42
N LYS A 2 26.62 -9.11 -7.97
CA LYS A 2 25.95 -8.07 -7.17
C LYS A 2 24.62 -8.65 -6.62
N PRO A 3 24.29 -8.45 -5.33
CA PRO A 3 23.04 -8.96 -4.78
C PRO A 3 21.86 -8.33 -5.53
N SER A 4 20.85 -9.15 -5.86
CA SER A 4 19.61 -8.65 -6.46
C SER A 4 18.91 -7.74 -5.45
N MET A 5 18.57 -6.52 -5.84
CA MET A 5 17.85 -5.56 -5.02
C MET A 5 16.34 -5.73 -5.18
N LYS A 6 15.58 -5.29 -4.17
CA LYS A 6 14.11 -5.33 -4.17
C LYS A 6 13.55 -4.09 -3.50
N MET A 7 12.52 -3.51 -4.11
CA MET A 7 11.68 -2.47 -3.53
C MET A 7 10.33 -3.06 -3.11
N ILE A 8 9.77 -2.60 -2.00
CA ILE A 8 8.40 -2.92 -1.56
C ILE A 8 7.79 -1.66 -0.93
N ILE A 9 6.50 -1.47 -1.13
CA ILE A 9 5.66 -0.58 -0.32
C ILE A 9 4.72 -1.44 0.52
N ALA A 10 4.64 -1.19 1.82
CA ALA A 10 3.67 -1.80 2.72
C ALA A 10 2.74 -0.70 3.26
N LEU A 11 1.44 -0.83 3.01
CA LEU A 11 0.43 0.14 3.44
C LEU A 11 -0.37 -0.41 4.62
N ARG A 12 -0.89 0.47 5.46
CA ARG A 12 -1.78 0.09 6.54
C ARG A 12 -3.08 -0.49 5.96
N GLU A 13 -3.57 -1.54 6.58
CA GLU A 13 -4.86 -2.12 6.24
C GLU A 13 -6.02 -1.13 6.42
N GLY A 14 -7.10 -1.32 5.66
CA GLY A 14 -8.30 -0.48 5.74
C GLY A 14 -8.17 0.94 5.18
N LEU A 15 -7.04 1.29 4.53
CA LEU A 15 -6.91 2.59 3.87
C LEU A 15 -7.85 2.69 2.67
N GLU A 16 -8.61 3.79 2.61
CA GLU A 16 -9.38 4.17 1.43
C GLU A 16 -8.46 4.29 0.20
N PRO A 17 -8.94 3.92 -1.02
CA PRO A 17 -8.09 3.86 -2.20
C PRO A 17 -7.34 5.16 -2.52
N ALA A 18 -7.99 6.31 -2.33
CA ALA A 18 -7.36 7.60 -2.55
C ALA A 18 -6.21 7.86 -1.56
N LEU A 19 -6.37 7.46 -0.30
CA LEU A 19 -5.32 7.57 0.72
C LEU A 19 -4.18 6.60 0.46
N ALA A 20 -4.48 5.36 0.06
CA ALA A 20 -3.48 4.38 -0.29
C ALA A 20 -2.64 4.81 -1.51
N ALA A 21 -3.28 5.34 -2.54
CA ALA A 21 -2.60 5.88 -3.73
C ALA A 21 -1.69 7.06 -3.37
N ASN A 22 -2.19 8.01 -2.58
CA ASN A 22 -1.39 9.13 -2.11
C ASN A 22 -0.19 8.67 -1.27
N ALA A 23 -0.40 7.78 -0.29
CA ALA A 23 0.67 7.24 0.54
C ALA A 23 1.75 6.54 -0.31
N ALA A 24 1.34 5.70 -1.27
CA ALA A 24 2.27 5.04 -2.18
C ALA A 24 3.08 6.04 -3.04
N ALA A 25 2.44 7.11 -3.52
CA ALA A 25 3.11 8.16 -4.29
C ALA A 25 4.15 8.92 -3.45
N VAL A 26 3.79 9.37 -2.24
CA VAL A 26 4.70 10.06 -1.32
C VAL A 26 5.89 9.17 -0.97
N LEU A 27 5.63 7.90 -0.63
CA LEU A 27 6.68 6.92 -0.34
C LEU A 27 7.58 6.67 -1.55
N GLY A 28 7.00 6.51 -2.74
CA GLY A 28 7.74 6.33 -3.99
C GLY A 28 8.68 7.51 -4.30
N LEU A 29 8.18 8.74 -4.18
CA LEU A 29 8.98 9.96 -4.38
C LEU A 29 10.11 10.07 -3.34
N ALA A 30 9.80 9.82 -2.07
CA ALA A 30 10.79 9.87 -1.00
C ALA A 30 11.88 8.79 -1.17
N MET A 31 11.53 7.59 -1.62
CA MET A 31 12.50 6.56 -1.96
C MET A 31 13.32 6.95 -3.18
N GLY A 32 12.69 7.50 -4.23
CA GLY A 32 13.37 7.92 -5.45
C GLY A 32 14.47 8.94 -5.20
N GLY A 33 14.24 9.90 -4.29
CA GLY A 33 15.26 10.87 -3.89
C GLY A 33 16.45 10.30 -3.09
N ARG A 34 16.43 9.00 -2.75
CA ARG A 34 17.47 8.33 -1.94
C ARG A 34 18.28 7.28 -2.71
N LEU A 35 17.88 6.93 -3.94
CA LEU A 35 18.56 5.90 -4.73
C LEU A 35 19.27 6.55 -5.91
N GLU A 36 20.56 6.23 -6.09
CA GLU A 36 21.44 6.79 -7.13
C GLU A 36 20.93 6.51 -8.56
N ASP A 37 20.27 5.35 -8.75
CA ASP A 37 19.66 4.93 -10.02
C ASP A 37 18.13 4.76 -9.88
N SER A 38 17.46 5.69 -9.19
CA SER A 38 16.02 5.59 -8.93
C SER A 38 15.15 5.67 -10.18
N VAL A 39 15.64 6.33 -11.24
CA VAL A 39 14.96 6.55 -12.52
C VAL A 39 15.85 6.03 -13.63
N ALA A 40 15.30 5.15 -14.48
CA ALA A 40 16.01 4.61 -15.64
C ALA A 40 16.12 5.65 -16.77
N ALA A 41 16.86 5.32 -17.83
CA ALA A 41 16.91 6.16 -19.02
C ALA A 41 15.54 6.30 -19.69
N ASP A 42 15.35 7.43 -20.38
CA ASP A 42 14.19 7.67 -21.23
C ASP A 42 14.05 6.60 -22.31
N GLY A 43 12.80 6.21 -22.57
CA GLY A 43 12.43 5.28 -23.62
C GLY A 43 12.00 6.00 -24.89
N LYS A 44 12.00 5.27 -26.01
CA LYS A 44 11.32 5.70 -27.25
C LYS A 44 10.22 4.71 -27.58
N ASP A 45 9.06 5.20 -27.98
CA ASP A 45 8.03 4.35 -28.56
C ASP A 45 8.35 4.00 -30.02
N ALA A 46 7.54 3.13 -30.61
CA ALA A 46 7.72 2.68 -31.99
C ALA A 46 7.57 3.80 -33.05
N SER A 47 6.97 4.94 -32.67
CA SER A 47 6.82 6.12 -33.52
C SER A 47 7.96 7.12 -33.34
N GLY A 48 8.92 6.82 -32.45
CA GLY A 48 10.07 7.67 -32.15
C GLY A 48 9.83 8.76 -31.11
N ASN A 49 8.65 8.82 -30.46
CA ASN A 49 8.41 9.78 -29.39
C ASN A 49 9.18 9.36 -28.12
N VAL A 50 9.72 10.34 -27.41
CA VAL A 50 10.46 10.13 -26.16
C VAL A 50 9.49 10.08 -24.98
N HIS A 51 9.65 9.08 -24.12
CA HIS A 51 8.92 8.90 -22.87
C HIS A 51 9.91 8.98 -21.72
N ALA A 52 9.58 9.77 -20.69
CA ALA A 52 10.43 9.91 -19.51
C ALA A 52 10.71 8.56 -18.85
N GLY A 53 11.96 8.39 -18.39
CA GLY A 53 12.38 7.23 -17.63
C GLY A 53 11.50 6.98 -16.41
N LEU A 54 11.30 5.70 -16.10
CA LEU A 54 10.56 5.26 -14.92
C LEU A 54 11.50 4.52 -13.97
N ASN A 55 11.03 4.30 -12.74
CA ASN A 55 11.73 3.44 -11.80
C ASN A 55 11.91 2.03 -12.41
N PRO A 56 13.15 1.46 -12.41
CA PRO A 56 13.42 0.17 -13.02
C PRO A 56 13.09 -1.03 -12.11
N HIS A 57 12.76 -0.79 -10.83
CA HIS A 57 12.49 -1.83 -9.86
C HIS A 57 10.99 -2.07 -9.72
N PRO A 58 10.48 -3.30 -9.90
CA PRO A 58 9.09 -3.59 -9.55
C PRO A 58 8.80 -3.17 -8.11
N VAL A 59 7.65 -2.51 -7.91
CA VAL A 59 7.20 -2.01 -6.60
C VAL A 59 5.90 -2.70 -6.18
N PRO A 60 5.95 -3.96 -5.70
CA PRO A 60 4.77 -4.60 -5.11
C PRO A 60 4.27 -3.80 -3.91
N THR A 61 2.96 -3.60 -3.86
CA THR A 61 2.26 -2.96 -2.75
C THR A 61 1.57 -4.01 -1.90
N LEU A 62 2.00 -4.10 -0.65
CA LEU A 62 1.53 -5.06 0.35
C LEU A 62 0.68 -4.34 1.40
N THR A 63 -0.03 -5.11 2.22
CA THR A 63 -0.81 -4.57 3.34
C THR A 63 -0.39 -5.20 4.67
N ALA A 64 -0.49 -4.44 5.75
CA ALA A 64 -0.16 -4.87 7.11
C ALA A 64 -1.01 -4.11 8.15
N SER A 65 -1.21 -4.71 9.33
CA SER A 65 -1.78 -4.02 10.48
C SER A 65 -0.83 -2.92 10.99
N ALA A 66 -1.36 -1.98 11.78
CA ALA A 66 -0.55 -0.89 12.35
C ALA A 66 0.61 -1.40 13.22
N ASP A 67 0.35 -2.41 14.06
CA ASP A 67 1.36 -3.03 14.93
C ASP A 67 2.47 -3.71 14.11
N LEU A 68 2.08 -4.40 13.03
CA LEU A 68 3.04 -5.06 12.16
C LEU A 68 3.88 -4.05 11.37
N LEU A 69 3.30 -2.91 10.95
CA LEU A 69 4.09 -1.83 10.36
C LEU A 69 5.13 -1.30 11.34
N ARG A 70 4.78 -1.09 12.61
CA ARG A 70 5.72 -0.66 13.65
C ARG A 70 6.87 -1.65 13.81
N GLU A 71 6.55 -2.95 13.93
CA GLU A 71 7.54 -4.03 14.02
C GLU A 71 8.45 -4.07 12.77
N LEU A 72 7.89 -3.90 11.58
CA LEU A 72 8.66 -3.88 10.33
C LEU A 72 9.58 -2.67 10.26
N HIS A 73 9.11 -1.49 10.67
CA HIS A 73 9.91 -0.27 10.71
C HIS A 73 11.12 -0.45 11.64
N GLU A 74 10.90 -0.95 12.87
CA GLU A 74 11.98 -1.22 13.82
C GLU A 74 13.01 -2.21 13.27
N LYS A 75 12.55 -3.36 12.76
CA LYS A 75 13.42 -4.41 12.21
C LYS A 75 14.20 -3.97 10.99
N ALA A 76 13.60 -3.18 10.11
CA ALA A 76 14.25 -2.68 8.91
C ALA A 76 15.23 -1.55 9.24
N SER A 77 14.87 -0.63 10.15
CA SER A 77 15.72 0.49 10.56
C SER A 77 16.95 0.05 11.36
N ALA A 78 16.88 -1.11 12.02
CA ALA A 78 18.04 -1.72 12.68
C ALA A 78 19.07 -2.32 11.71
N ARG A 79 18.84 -2.26 10.39
CA ARG A 79 19.71 -2.82 9.36
C ARG A 79 20.28 -1.73 8.46
N GLU A 80 21.60 -1.68 8.37
CA GLU A 80 22.30 -0.73 7.49
C GLU A 80 22.14 -1.05 6.00
N ASP A 81 21.81 -2.30 5.66
CA ASP A 81 21.62 -2.74 4.26
C ASP A 81 20.19 -2.53 3.73
N ILE A 82 19.31 -1.86 4.50
CA ILE A 82 17.94 -1.55 4.09
C ILE A 82 17.67 -0.06 4.24
N VAL A 83 17.38 0.60 3.12
CA VAL A 83 16.80 1.94 3.13
C VAL A 83 15.33 1.82 3.48
N THR A 84 14.91 2.49 4.55
CA THR A 84 13.53 2.52 5.03
C THR A 84 13.01 3.95 5.01
N VAL A 85 11.81 4.15 4.49
CA VAL A 85 11.08 5.42 4.57
C VAL A 85 9.70 5.15 5.15
N GLY A 86 9.29 5.95 6.13
CA GLY A 86 7.96 5.88 6.73
C GLY A 86 7.13 7.12 6.44
N PHE A 87 5.90 6.92 5.97
CA PHE A 87 4.87 7.94 5.96
C PHE A 87 3.96 7.70 7.17
N ASN A 88 3.87 8.68 8.07
CA ASN A 88 3.20 8.54 9.37
C ASN A 88 2.00 9.48 9.53
N GLU A 89 1.21 9.26 10.57
CA GLU A 89 0.03 10.06 10.88
C GLU A 89 0.35 11.52 11.16
N VAL A 90 1.54 11.82 11.69
CA VAL A 90 2.01 13.19 11.90
C VAL A 90 2.09 13.90 10.53
N ALA A 91 2.85 13.33 9.59
CA ALA A 91 2.99 13.85 8.24
C ALA A 91 1.65 13.97 7.49
N ARG A 92 0.75 12.99 7.69
CA ARG A 92 -0.57 12.99 7.03
C ARG A 92 -1.49 14.10 7.54
N ARG A 93 -1.33 14.55 8.79
CA ARG A 93 -2.17 15.58 9.43
C ARG A 93 -1.63 16.98 9.22
N SER A 94 -0.32 17.12 8.99
CA SER A 94 0.32 18.40 8.71
C SER A 94 -0.09 18.96 7.36
N ARG A 95 -0.28 20.28 7.29
CA ARG A 95 -0.60 21.01 6.06
C ARG A 95 0.64 21.51 5.34
N THR A 96 1.71 21.76 6.08
CA THR A 96 3.00 22.20 5.56
C THR A 96 4.12 21.29 6.05
N TYR A 97 5.27 21.33 5.36
CA TYR A 97 6.44 20.55 5.76
C TYR A 97 7.04 21.04 7.09
N GLU A 98 7.04 22.35 7.32
CA GLU A 98 7.49 22.95 8.59
C GLU A 98 6.62 22.52 9.78
N GLU A 99 5.29 22.47 9.59
CA GLU A 99 4.37 21.93 10.60
C GLU A 99 4.66 20.46 10.88
N TYR A 100 4.94 19.68 9.83
CA TYR A 100 5.35 18.28 9.98
C TYR A 100 6.64 18.13 10.79
N GLU A 101 7.70 18.86 10.46
CA GLU A 101 8.97 18.78 11.17
C GLU A 101 8.82 19.15 12.65
N THR A 102 8.08 20.23 12.92
CA THR A 102 7.81 20.68 14.29
C THR A 102 7.02 19.64 15.08
N ALA A 103 5.94 19.10 14.51
CA ALA A 103 5.11 18.09 15.17
C ALA A 103 5.86 16.77 15.36
N LEU A 104 6.66 16.35 14.37
CA LEU A 104 7.48 15.15 14.45
C LEU A 104 8.52 15.25 15.56
N ALA A 105 9.23 16.38 15.66
CA ALA A 105 10.24 16.61 16.71
C ALA A 105 9.65 16.54 18.13
N ALA A 106 8.35 16.82 18.27
CA ALA A 106 7.63 16.75 19.55
C ALA A 106 6.98 15.37 19.81
N THR A 107 7.01 14.43 18.85
CA THR A 107 6.33 13.13 18.96
C THR A 107 7.32 12.02 19.29
N PRO A 108 7.21 11.34 20.44
CA PRO A 108 8.04 10.18 20.76
C PRO A 108 7.87 9.06 19.73
N THR A 109 8.93 8.31 19.43
CA THR A 109 8.87 7.20 18.46
C THR A 109 7.77 6.18 18.77
N SER A 110 7.48 5.94 20.05
CA SER A 110 6.39 5.05 20.49
C SER A 110 4.99 5.52 20.09
N GLU A 111 4.82 6.80 19.74
CA GLU A 111 3.56 7.41 19.32
C GLU A 111 3.50 7.65 17.79
N ILE A 112 4.56 7.29 17.06
CA ILE A 112 4.58 7.41 15.60
C ILE A 112 3.82 6.24 14.97
N ASP A 113 2.57 6.50 14.58
CA ASP A 113 1.75 5.56 13.83
C ASP A 113 2.00 5.68 12.32
N HIS A 114 2.44 4.59 11.70
CA HIS A 114 2.72 4.56 10.27
C HIS A 114 1.44 4.34 9.43
N VAL A 115 1.29 5.15 8.38
CA VAL A 115 0.30 4.97 7.30
C VAL A 115 0.84 3.97 6.28
N GLY A 116 2.14 4.02 6.01
CA GLY A 116 2.82 3.06 5.17
C GLY A 116 4.34 3.20 5.26
N LEU A 117 5.03 2.18 4.78
CA LEU A 117 6.47 2.07 4.75
C LEU A 117 6.94 1.71 3.34
N ALA A 118 8.10 2.21 2.94
CA ALA A 118 8.81 1.73 1.77
C ALA A 118 10.18 1.20 2.17
N PHE A 119 10.56 0.09 1.55
CA PHE A 119 11.83 -0.58 1.79
C PHE A 119 12.58 -0.79 0.48
N PHE A 120 13.89 -0.58 0.52
CA PHE A 120 14.79 -0.94 -0.56
C PHE A 120 16.08 -1.57 -0.01
N GLY A 121 16.45 -2.74 -0.52
CA GLY A 121 17.60 -3.48 0.00
C GLY A 121 17.81 -4.83 -0.70
N PRO A 122 18.73 -5.67 -0.20
CA PRO A 122 18.95 -7.01 -0.72
C PRO A 122 17.65 -7.83 -0.73
N ARG A 123 17.34 -8.44 -1.88
CA ARG A 123 16.09 -9.18 -2.13
C ARG A 123 15.76 -10.20 -1.04
N ASN A 124 16.76 -10.93 -0.55
CA ASN A 124 16.56 -11.95 0.48
C ASN A 124 16.16 -11.33 1.82
N ALA A 125 16.77 -10.20 2.20
CA ALA A 125 16.44 -9.47 3.42
C ALA A 125 15.01 -8.90 3.35
N ILE A 126 14.68 -8.19 2.27
CA ILE A 126 13.34 -7.64 2.04
C ILE A 126 12.29 -8.74 1.99
N THR A 127 12.55 -9.83 1.26
CA THR A 127 11.61 -10.95 1.18
C THR A 127 11.41 -11.62 2.54
N ARG A 128 12.45 -11.76 3.36
CA ARG A 128 12.30 -12.33 4.71
C ARG A 128 11.40 -11.46 5.60
N LEU A 129 11.50 -10.14 5.48
CA LEU A 129 10.64 -9.19 6.19
C LEU A 129 9.19 -9.27 5.70
N THR A 130 8.97 -9.35 4.38
CA THR A 130 7.65 -9.08 3.80
C THR A 130 6.90 -10.29 3.25
N LYS A 131 7.50 -11.49 3.18
CA LYS A 131 6.92 -12.67 2.48
C LYS A 131 5.55 -13.13 2.98
N ARG A 132 5.14 -12.74 4.19
CA ARG A 132 3.85 -13.13 4.78
C ARG A 132 2.77 -12.06 4.62
N LEU A 133 3.13 -10.88 4.10
CA LEU A 133 2.17 -9.80 3.90
C LEU A 133 1.34 -10.07 2.65
N PRO A 134 0.01 -9.95 2.71
CA PRO A 134 -0.84 -10.06 1.54
C PRO A 134 -0.64 -8.87 0.58
N CYS A 135 -1.00 -9.08 -0.69
CA CYS A 135 -1.06 -8.00 -1.67
C CYS A 135 -2.20 -7.04 -1.32
N TRP A 136 -2.00 -5.73 -1.44
CA TRP A 136 -2.99 -4.72 -1.06
C TRP A 136 -4.31 -4.82 -1.86
N LEU A 137 -4.27 -5.32 -3.11
CA LEU A 137 -5.50 -5.55 -3.89
C LEU A 137 -6.34 -6.72 -3.37
N GLU A 138 -5.72 -7.74 -2.78
CA GLU A 138 -6.41 -8.96 -2.34
C GLU A 138 -7.17 -8.76 -1.03
N SER A 139 -6.71 -7.87 -0.15
CA SER A 139 -7.38 -7.57 1.12
C SER A 139 -8.78 -6.99 0.93
N ARG A 140 -9.02 -6.29 -0.20
CA ARG A 140 -10.35 -5.73 -0.54
C ARG A 140 -11.34 -6.78 -1.06
N ALA A 141 -10.84 -7.86 -1.67
CA ALA A 141 -11.69 -8.92 -2.21
C ALA A 141 -12.31 -9.83 -1.13
N ILE A 142 -11.83 -9.72 0.12
CA ILE A 142 -12.39 -10.43 1.28
C ILE A 142 -13.58 -9.66 1.85
N GLU A 143 -13.47 -8.33 1.96
CA GLU A 143 -14.55 -7.46 2.47
C GLU A 143 -15.76 -7.41 1.51
N GLY A 144 -15.54 -7.37 0.20
CA GLY A 144 -16.61 -7.40 -0.79
C GLY A 144 -17.39 -8.72 -0.87
N ARG A 145 -16.79 -9.84 -0.44
CA ARG A 145 -17.45 -11.16 -0.39
C ARG A 145 -18.29 -11.39 0.87
N GLY A 146 -18.02 -10.66 1.95
CA GLY A 146 -18.81 -10.71 3.19
C GLY A 146 -20.17 -10.02 3.09
N MET A 147 -20.30 -9.00 2.23
CA MET A 147 -21.54 -8.21 2.07
C MET A 147 -22.55 -8.84 1.09
N ALA A 148 -22.12 -9.80 0.24
CA ALA A 148 -22.97 -10.40 -0.79
C ALA A 148 -23.77 -11.64 -0.33
N GLN A 149 -23.52 -12.20 0.86
CA GLN A 149 -24.19 -13.43 1.32
C GLN A 149 -25.41 -13.20 2.23
N GLY A 150 -25.89 -11.96 2.33
CA GLY A 150 -26.88 -11.55 3.34
C GLY A 150 -28.30 -11.28 2.86
N ARG A 151 -28.79 -11.78 1.72
CA ARG A 151 -30.23 -11.70 1.38
C ARG A 151 -30.72 -12.93 0.59
N SER A 152 -31.24 -13.91 1.32
CA SER A 152 -32.12 -14.94 0.76
C SER A 152 -33.53 -14.38 0.57
N PRO A 153 -34.16 -14.47 -0.62
CA PRO A 153 -35.57 -14.13 -0.77
C PRO A 153 -36.41 -15.23 -0.13
N ARG A 154 -37.15 -14.88 0.94
CA ARG A 154 -38.23 -15.74 1.47
C ARG A 154 -39.22 -16.02 0.34
N ARG A 155 -39.35 -17.28 -0.07
CA ARG A 155 -40.44 -17.75 -0.92
C ARG A 155 -41.75 -17.62 -0.15
N ALA A 156 -42.58 -16.64 -0.53
CA ALA A 156 -43.98 -16.62 -0.13
C ALA A 156 -44.72 -17.73 -0.90
N GLY A 157 -45.31 -18.67 -0.18
CA GLY A 157 -46.22 -19.65 -0.75
C GLY A 157 -47.52 -18.98 -1.17
N ALA A 158 -47.91 -19.17 -2.43
CA ALA A 158 -49.24 -18.84 -2.93
C ALA A 158 -49.85 -20.11 -3.51
N GLN A 159 -51.01 -20.50 -2.98
CA GLN A 159 -51.84 -21.59 -3.47
C GLN A 159 -52.53 -21.19 -4.78
N PRO A 160 -52.86 -22.14 -5.68
CA PRO A 160 -53.54 -21.83 -6.94
C PRO A 160 -55.05 -21.63 -6.71
N GLY A 161 -55.52 -20.38 -6.88
CA GLY A 161 -56.94 -20.04 -6.95
C GLY A 161 -57.46 -20.09 -8.39
N VAL A 162 -58.51 -20.88 -8.60
CA VAL A 162 -59.26 -21.05 -9.85
C VAL A 162 -59.87 -19.72 -10.31
N VAL A 163 -59.67 -19.37 -11.59
CA VAL A 163 -60.33 -18.23 -12.25
C VAL A 163 -61.66 -18.69 -12.82
N VAL A 164 -62.76 -18.15 -12.29
CA VAL A 164 -64.11 -18.21 -12.88
C VAL A 164 -64.36 -16.88 -13.58
N LEU A 165 -64.61 -16.93 -14.89
CA LEU A 165 -65.08 -15.79 -15.70
C LEU A 165 -66.61 -15.68 -15.59
N PRO A 166 -67.14 -14.45 -15.59
CA PRO A 166 -68.41 -14.20 -16.26
C PRO A 166 -68.34 -13.06 -17.28
N ARG A 167 -69.32 -13.12 -18.18
CA ARG A 167 -69.51 -12.36 -19.43
C ARG A 167 -69.80 -10.87 -19.22
#